data_AF-A0A4P6M466-F1
#
_entry.id   AF-A0A4P6M466-F1
#
_cell.length_a   1.000
_cell.length_b   1.000
_cell.length_c   1.000
_cell.angle_alpha   90.00
_cell.angle_beta   90.00
_cell.angle_gamma   90.00
#
_symmetry.space_group_name_H-M   'P 1'
#
loop_
_entity.id
_entity.type
_entity.pdbx_description
1 polymer ?
#
loop_
_entity_poly.entity_id
_entity_poly.type
_entity_poly.pdbx_seq_one_letter_code
_entity_poly.pdbx_strand_id
1 'polypeptide(L)'
;MNRELITRATKCMHDIERMGKIIGKCSSAIEEIGHGADIKVIGSIRPDINLNDCHLDDGQEALMQQLLIGILRNRLEDAEAELEMLLPKDAPPDEVR
;
A
#
# COMPACT_ATOMS: atom_id res chain seq x y z
N MET A 1 23.27 27.91 3.13
CA MET A 1 22.26 26.90 2.78
C MET A 1 21.66 26.38 4.09
N ASN A 2 20.36 26.56 4.31
CA ASN A 2 19.74 26.31 5.61
C ASN A 2 19.59 24.78 5.83
N ARG A 3 20.42 24.21 6.71
CA ARG A 3 20.51 22.76 6.97
C ARG A 3 19.15 22.14 7.35
N GLU A 4 18.28 22.95 7.96
CA GLU A 4 16.92 22.58 8.35
C GLU A 4 16.00 22.36 7.15
N LEU A 5 16.15 23.17 6.10
CA LEU A 5 15.38 23.04 4.86
C LEU A 5 15.69 21.71 4.16
N ILE A 6 16.97 21.34 4.11
CA ILE A 6 17.44 20.08 3.52
C ILE A 6 16.86 18.89 4.29
N THR A 7 16.96 18.90 5.62
CA THR A 7 16.42 17.80 6.46
C THR A 7 14.92 17.60 6.24
N ARG A 8 14.15 18.70 6.18
CA ARG A 8 12.70 18.64 5.92
C ARG A 8 12.38 18.09 4.52
N ALA A 9 13.12 18.52 3.50
CA ALA A 9 12.96 18.02 2.14
C ALA A 9 13.28 16.53 2.03
N THR A 10 14.38 16.07 2.65
CA THR A 10 14.75 14.64 2.67
C THR A 10 13.70 13.80 3.39
N LYS A 11 13.15 14.29 4.52
CA LYS A 11 12.08 13.58 5.23
C LYS A 11 10.82 13.46 4.36
N CYS A 12 10.40 14.55 3.73
CA CYS A 12 9.24 14.55 2.82
C CYS A 12 9.41 13.53 1.68
N MET A 13 10.60 13.51 1.05
CA MET A 13 10.93 12.53 0.00
C MET A 13 10.83 11.08 0.51
N HIS A 14 11.39 10.78 1.69
CA HIS A 14 11.27 9.43 2.27
C HIS A 14 9.83 9.05 2.62
N ASP A 15 9.03 9.99 3.11
CA ASP A 15 7.61 9.74 3.42
C ASP A 15 6.81 9.46 2.12
N ILE A 16 7.06 10.21 1.04
CA ILE A 16 6.49 9.96 -0.29
C ILE A 16 6.88 8.58 -0.82
N GLU A 17 8.17 8.23 -0.76
CA GLU A 17 8.65 6.90 -1.19
C GLU A 17 8.02 5.76 -0.36
N ARG A 18 7.83 5.98 0.94
CA ARG A 18 7.16 5.02 1.82
C ARG A 18 5.72 4.81 1.39
N MET A 19 4.97 5.88 1.14
CA MET A 19 3.57 5.81 0.68
C MET A 19 3.47 5.10 -0.67
N GLY A 20 4.30 5.46 -1.65
CA GLY A 20 4.31 4.80 -2.95
C GLY A 20 4.55 3.29 -2.86
N LYS A 21 5.43 2.84 -1.96
CA LYS A 21 5.64 1.40 -1.68
C LYS A 21 4.43 0.74 -1.06
N ILE A 22 3.71 1.41 -0.16
CA ILE A 22 2.50 0.86 0.48
C ILE A 22 1.39 0.71 -0.55
N ILE A 23 1.13 1.76 -1.34
CA ILE A 23 0.13 1.77 -2.42
C ILE A 23 0.41 0.63 -3.40
N GLY A 24 1.64 0.57 -3.96
CA GLY A 24 1.99 -0.47 -4.94
C GLY A 24 1.85 -1.89 -4.40
N LYS A 25 2.19 -2.13 -3.13
CA LYS A 25 2.00 -3.44 -2.47
C LYS A 25 0.53 -3.77 -2.29
N CYS A 26 -0.30 -2.81 -1.88
CA CYS A 26 -1.73 -3.05 -1.71
C CYS A 26 -2.42 -3.31 -3.06
N SER A 27 -2.13 -2.52 -4.10
CA SER A 27 -2.67 -2.72 -5.44
C SER A 27 -2.33 -4.10 -5.99
N SER A 28 -1.05 -4.49 -5.91
CA SER A 28 -0.58 -5.79 -6.41
C SER A 28 -1.25 -6.94 -5.67
N ALA A 29 -1.33 -6.86 -4.33
CA ALA A 29 -1.99 -7.89 -3.53
C ALA A 29 -3.49 -8.00 -3.84
N ILE A 30 -4.20 -6.88 -4.04
CA ILE A 30 -5.62 -6.91 -4.42
C ILE A 30 -5.81 -7.60 -5.77
N GLU A 31 -4.97 -7.28 -6.76
CA GLU A 31 -5.02 -7.89 -8.09
C GLU A 31 -4.72 -9.39 -8.04
N GLU A 32 -3.68 -9.80 -7.31
CA GLU A 32 -3.33 -11.21 -7.11
C GLU A 32 -4.48 -12.00 -6.48
N ILE A 33 -5.08 -11.49 -5.40
CA ILE A 33 -6.24 -12.12 -4.75
C ILE A 33 -7.42 -12.24 -5.73
N GLY A 34 -7.67 -11.20 -6.52
CA GLY A 34 -8.73 -11.19 -7.54
C GLY A 34 -8.56 -12.25 -8.64
N HIS A 35 -7.33 -12.68 -8.89
CA HIS A 35 -7.00 -13.76 -9.83
C HIS A 35 -6.97 -15.16 -9.17
N GLY A 36 -7.37 -15.28 -7.91
CA GLY A 36 -7.34 -16.54 -7.16
C GLY A 36 -5.94 -16.94 -6.72
N ALA A 37 -5.02 -15.98 -6.59
CA ALA A 37 -3.73 -16.27 -5.99
C ALA A 37 -3.89 -16.62 -4.51
N ASP A 38 -3.15 -17.63 -4.11
CA ASP A 38 -3.11 -18.10 -2.74
C ASP A 38 -2.47 -17.04 -1.84
N ILE A 39 -3.13 -16.70 -0.73
CA ILE A 39 -2.69 -15.58 0.10
C ILE A 39 -1.68 -16.07 1.12
N LYS A 40 -0.44 -15.62 0.90
CA LYS A 40 0.66 -15.86 1.83
C LYS A 40 0.86 -14.67 2.76
N VAL A 41 0.50 -14.83 4.02
CA VAL A 41 0.81 -13.84 5.07
C VAL A 41 2.23 -14.09 5.55
N ILE A 42 3.16 -13.31 5.03
CA ILE A 42 4.59 -13.37 5.42
C ILE A 42 4.75 -12.64 6.75
N GLY A 43 4.99 -13.40 7.82
CA GLY A 43 5.29 -12.86 9.13
C GLY A 43 6.77 -12.53 9.27
N SER A 44 7.11 -11.39 9.88
CA SER A 44 8.51 -11.06 10.20
C SER A 44 9.09 -11.87 11.38
N ILE A 45 8.23 -12.52 12.18
CA ILE A 45 8.60 -13.24 13.42
C ILE A 45 7.94 -14.64 13.49
N ARG A 46 6.92 -14.92 12.68
CA ARG A 46 6.14 -16.17 12.69
C ARG A 46 6.28 -16.90 11.36
N PRO A 47 6.08 -18.23 11.32
CA PRO A 47 6.06 -18.96 10.06
C PRO A 47 5.04 -18.32 9.11
N ASP A 48 5.39 -18.30 7.83
CA ASP A 48 4.49 -17.85 6.77
C ASP A 48 3.18 -18.62 6.87
N ILE A 49 2.06 -17.91 6.93
CA ILE A 49 0.74 -18.52 6.96
C ILE A 49 0.22 -18.53 5.53
N ASN A 50 -0.07 -19.72 5.00
CA ASN A 50 -0.72 -19.86 3.71
C ASN A 50 -2.22 -20.17 3.92
N LEU A 51 -3.11 -19.47 3.22
CA LEU A 51 -4.55 -19.72 3.38
C LEU A 51 -4.95 -21.13 2.95
N ASN A 52 -4.27 -21.71 1.95
CA ASN A 52 -4.46 -23.10 1.57
C ASN A 52 -4.21 -24.12 2.71
N ASP A 53 -3.41 -23.78 3.72
CA ASP A 53 -3.16 -24.66 4.87
C ASP A 53 -4.34 -24.65 5.87
N CYS A 54 -5.29 -23.73 5.72
CA CYS A 54 -6.40 -23.54 6.65
C CYS A 54 -7.61 -24.43 6.36
N HIS A 55 -7.57 -25.25 5.30
CA HIS A 55 -8.64 -26.19 4.91
C HIS A 55 -10.04 -25.52 4.87
N LEU A 56 -10.11 -24.31 4.34
CA LEU A 56 -11.35 -23.56 4.21
C LEU A 56 -12.24 -24.19 3.15
N ASP A 57 -13.56 -24.17 3.36
CA ASP A 57 -14.49 -24.43 2.25
C ASP A 57 -14.56 -23.23 1.29
N ASP A 58 -15.09 -23.44 0.09
CA ASP A 58 -15.17 -22.42 -0.97
C ASP A 58 -15.85 -21.11 -0.49
N GLY A 59 -16.84 -21.23 0.40
CA GLY A 59 -17.57 -20.08 0.95
C GLY A 59 -16.72 -19.29 1.95
N GLN A 60 -15.99 -19.99 2.81
CA GLN A 60 -15.04 -19.41 3.76
C GLN A 60 -13.85 -18.77 3.05
N GLU A 61 -13.32 -19.42 2.01
CA GLU A 61 -12.23 -18.88 1.20
C GLU A 61 -12.66 -17.58 0.51
N ALA A 62 -13.83 -17.57 -0.14
CA ALA A 62 -14.37 -16.38 -0.78
C ALA A 62 -14.59 -15.24 0.22
N LEU A 63 -15.11 -15.54 1.41
CA LEU A 63 -15.29 -14.55 2.47
C LEU A 63 -13.94 -13.98 2.94
N MET A 64 -12.94 -14.83 3.15
CA MET A 64 -11.60 -14.40 3.56
C MET A 64 -10.94 -13.52 2.50
N GLN A 65 -11.03 -13.89 1.22
CA GLN A 65 -10.54 -13.08 0.11
C GLN A 65 -11.22 -11.71 0.07
N GLN A 66 -12.54 -11.65 0.21
CA GLN A 66 -13.29 -10.38 0.25
C GLN A 66 -12.87 -9.49 1.43
N LEU A 67 -12.71 -10.08 2.62
CA LEU A 67 -12.25 -9.36 3.81
C LEU A 67 -10.85 -8.79 3.61
N LEU A 68 -9.93 -9.59 3.05
CA LEU A 68 -8.55 -9.17 2.80
C LEU A 68 -8.48 -8.07 1.74
N ILE A 69 -9.25 -8.18 0.65
CA ILE A 69 -9.40 -7.10 -0.33
C ILE A 69 -9.93 -5.83 0.34
N GLY A 70 -10.94 -5.93 1.19
CA GLY A 70 -11.49 -4.78 1.92
C GLY A 70 -10.45 -4.08 2.79
N ILE A 71 -9.67 -4.85 3.57
CA ILE A 71 -8.59 -4.31 4.39
C ILE A 71 -7.52 -3.62 3.54
N LEU A 72 -7.11 -4.24 2.43
CA LEU A 72 -6.09 -3.69 1.55
C LEU A 72 -6.57 -2.42 0.84
N ARG A 73 -7.84 -2.35 0.44
CA ARG A 73 -8.45 -1.15 -0.14
C ARG A 73 -8.46 0.00 0.86
N ASN A 74 -8.90 -0.23 2.09
CA ASN A 74 -8.87 0.82 3.11
C ASN A 74 -7.45 1.35 3.34
N ARG A 75 -6.44 0.45 3.41
CA ARG A 75 -5.04 0.86 3.58
C ARG A 75 -4.47 1.58 2.36
N LEU A 76 -4.93 1.23 1.16
CA LEU A 76 -4.58 1.91 -0.08
C LEU A 76 -5.15 3.33 -0.07
N GLU A 77 -6.44 3.49 0.24
CA GLU A 77 -7.12 4.80 0.35
C GLU A 77 -6.45 5.69 1.41
N ASP A 78 -6.12 5.14 2.58
CA ASP A 78 -5.40 5.85 3.64
C ASP A 78 -4.03 6.35 3.15
N ALA A 79 -3.28 5.51 2.43
CA ALA A 79 -1.95 5.84 1.91
C ALA A 79 -2.02 6.85 0.76
N GLU A 80 -3.04 6.76 -0.10
CA GLU A 80 -3.31 7.74 -1.15
C GLU A 80 -3.64 9.12 -0.55
N ALA A 81 -4.48 9.17 0.49
CA ALA A 81 -4.80 10.39 1.20
C ALA A 81 -3.57 11.00 1.91
N GLU A 82 -2.74 10.17 2.57
CA GLU A 82 -1.49 10.64 3.17
C GLU A 82 -0.52 11.17 2.12
N LEU A 83 -0.42 10.51 0.97
CA LEU A 83 0.41 10.97 -0.15
C LEU A 83 -0.10 12.30 -0.72
N GLU A 84 -1.40 12.46 -0.93
CA GLU A 84 -2.00 13.70 -1.43
C GLU A 84 -1.69 14.90 -0.51
N MET A 85 -1.65 14.69 0.81
CA MET A 85 -1.27 15.75 1.76
C MET A 85 0.21 16.14 1.68
N LEU A 86 1.09 15.24 1.24
CA LEU A 86 2.54 15.47 1.11
C LEU A 86 2.90 16.15 -0.22
N LEU A 87 2.07 15.97 -1.26
CA LEU A 87 2.29 16.57 -2.56
C LEU A 87 1.98 18.07 -2.55
N PRO A 88 2.77 18.90 -3.27
CA PRO A 88 2.46 20.31 -3.42
C PRO A 88 1.08 20.48 -4.08
N LYS A 89 0.18 21.23 -3.45
CA LYS A 89 -1.19 21.43 -3.96
C LYS A 89 -1.28 22.38 -5.15
N ASP A 90 -0.19 23.07 -5.47
CA ASP A 90 -0.08 23.99 -6.59
C ASP A 90 1.32 23.87 -7.23
N ALA A 91 1.44 23.07 -8.28
CA ALA A 91 2.41 23.39 -9.32
C ALA A 91 1.67 24.31 -10.30
N PRO A 92 1.98 25.62 -10.37
CA PRO A 92 1.63 26.35 -11.58
C PRO A 92 2.26 25.57 -12.74
N PRO A 93 1.53 25.34 -13.84
CA PRO A 93 2.14 24.75 -15.03
C PRO A 93 3.24 25.71 -15.44
N ASP A 94 4.49 25.37 -15.13
CA ASP A 94 5.61 26.21 -15.49
C ASP A 94 5.54 26.40 -17.00
N GLU A 95 5.36 27.67 -17.34
CA GLU A 95 5.45 28.24 -18.66
C GLU A 95 6.70 27.65 -19.32
N VAL A 96 6.48 26.76 -20.28
CA VAL A 96 7.49 26.38 -21.26
C VAL A 96 7.86 27.66 -22.00
N ARG A 97 8.90 28.34 -21.52
CA ARG A 97 9.61 29.40 -22.23
C ARG A 97 10.77 28.81 -23.01
#